data_AF-A0A5F8G723-F1
#
_entry.id   AF-A0A5F8G723-F1
#
_cell.length_a   1.000
_cell.length_b   1.000
_cell.length_c   1.000
_cell.angle_alpha   90.00
_cell.angle_beta   90.00
_cell.angle_gamma   90.00
#
_symmetry.space_group_name_H-M   'P 1'
#
loop_
_entity.id
_entity.type
_entity.pdbx_description
1 polymer ?
#
loop_
_entity_poly.entity_id
_entity_poly.type
_entity_poly.pdbx_seq_one_letter_code
_entity_poly.pdbx_strand_id
1 'polypeptide(L)'
;RLLSGSNKIILVKCFVCKCRCLLYLLFSPLWHPSLDICQLPEDQGPCRGFLARWFFNKKNKRCEPIVFGGCGGNANIFKTKIQCMKTCSKKAPCSLPKDEGSCTSFKDRWFHNPDTQTCQLFKFRGCGGNDNNFLSESQCLSLCKS
;
A
#
# COMPACT_ATOMS: atom_id res chain seq x y z
N ARG A 1 5.52 -48.63 -9.93
CA ARG A 1 5.71 -47.95 -11.25
C ARG A 1 5.32 -46.49 -11.04
N LEU A 2 6.24 -45.55 -11.29
CA LEU A 2 6.12 -44.08 -11.16
C LEU A 2 4.94 -43.55 -12.02
N LEU A 3 4.22 -42.45 -11.72
CA LEU A 3 4.61 -41.01 -11.73
C LEU A 3 3.55 -40.20 -10.92
N SER A 4 3.96 -39.35 -9.96
CA SER A 4 4.08 -37.86 -10.02
C SER A 4 2.79 -37.05 -10.22
N GLY A 5 2.47 -36.17 -9.25
CA GLY A 5 1.41 -35.14 -9.39
C GLY A 5 1.02 -34.47 -8.06
N SER A 6 1.79 -33.48 -7.61
CA SER A 6 1.63 -32.77 -6.34
C SER A 6 0.41 -31.82 -6.31
N ASN A 7 -0.73 -32.27 -5.79
CA ASN A 7 -1.82 -31.39 -5.35
C ASN A 7 -1.60 -30.97 -3.88
N LYS A 8 -0.84 -29.88 -3.65
CA LYS A 8 -0.81 -29.22 -2.34
C LYS A 8 -1.89 -28.14 -2.29
N ILE A 9 -3.06 -28.53 -1.80
CA ILE A 9 -4.10 -27.64 -1.29
C ILE A 9 -3.48 -26.89 -0.09
N ILE A 10 -3.23 -25.59 -0.24
CA ILE A 10 -2.80 -24.75 0.88
C ILE A 10 -4.04 -24.47 1.75
N LEU A 11 -4.23 -25.30 2.77
CA LEU A 11 -5.17 -25.08 3.86
C LEU A 11 -4.68 -23.91 4.73
N VAL A 12 -5.34 -22.76 4.65
CA VAL A 12 -5.16 -21.68 5.62
C VAL A 12 -5.94 -22.05 6.90
N LYS A 13 -5.26 -22.60 7.91
CA LYS A 13 -5.83 -22.74 9.25
C LYS A 13 -5.56 -21.46 10.06
N CYS A 14 -6.65 -20.79 10.46
CA CYS A 14 -6.64 -19.62 11.34
C CYS A 14 -6.66 -20.09 12.80
N PHE A 15 -5.63 -19.79 13.59
CA PHE A 15 -5.65 -19.91 15.06
C PHE A 15 -4.95 -18.69 15.67
N VAL A 16 -5.67 -18.00 16.58
CA VAL A 16 -5.30 -16.75 17.26
C VAL A 16 -4.33 -17.04 18.42
N CYS A 17 -3.36 -16.15 18.66
CA CYS A 17 -2.42 -16.22 19.79
C CYS A 17 -2.91 -15.37 20.99
N LYS A 18 -3.12 -15.99 22.17
CA LYS A 18 -3.45 -15.32 23.46
C LYS A 18 -2.19 -15.16 24.33
N CYS A 19 -2.07 -14.03 25.05
CA CYS A 19 -1.03 -13.74 26.04
C CYS A 19 -1.13 -14.60 27.32
N ARG A 20 0.05 -14.86 27.92
CA ARG A 20 0.43 -15.87 28.93
C ARG A 20 -0.36 -15.90 30.26
N CYS A 21 -0.68 -17.12 30.71
CA CYS A 21 -0.62 -17.55 32.11
C CYS A 21 0.63 -18.43 32.32
N LEU A 22 1.28 -18.30 33.47
CA LEU A 22 2.67 -18.67 33.79
C LEU A 22 3.02 -20.17 33.89
N LEU A 23 2.27 -21.08 33.26
CA LEU A 23 2.66 -22.50 33.16
C LEU A 23 3.03 -22.97 31.73
N TYR A 24 3.06 -22.06 30.74
CA TYR A 24 3.40 -22.35 29.33
C TYR A 24 4.67 -21.63 28.85
N LEU A 25 5.83 -21.84 29.50
CA LEU A 25 7.05 -21.04 29.25
C LEU A 25 8.13 -21.68 28.37
N LEU A 26 7.95 -22.89 27.80
CA LEU A 26 8.99 -23.57 27.00
C LEU A 26 8.59 -23.93 25.55
N PHE A 27 7.34 -23.73 25.15
CA PHE A 27 6.89 -23.94 23.76
C PHE A 27 5.94 -22.80 23.36
N SER A 28 6.50 -21.63 23.05
CA SER A 28 5.74 -20.63 22.30
C SER A 28 5.63 -21.13 20.85
N PRO A 29 4.42 -21.40 20.30
CA PRO A 29 4.32 -21.68 18.88
C PRO A 29 4.63 -20.38 18.17
N LEU A 30 5.84 -20.33 17.60
CA LEU A 30 6.23 -19.60 16.41
C LEU A 30 5.51 -18.26 16.24
N TRP A 31 6.20 -17.18 16.60
CA TRP A 31 6.21 -15.95 15.81
C TRP A 31 6.03 -16.32 14.33
N HIS A 32 4.81 -16.19 13.80
CA HIS A 32 4.66 -15.99 12.37
C HIS A 32 5.06 -14.54 12.15
N PRO A 33 6.14 -14.24 11.42
CA PRO A 33 6.35 -12.89 10.95
C PRO A 33 5.05 -12.51 10.23
N SER A 34 4.36 -11.49 10.72
CA SER A 34 3.23 -10.89 10.02
C SER A 34 3.69 -10.72 8.58
N LEU A 35 3.06 -11.46 7.65
CA LEU A 35 3.44 -11.41 6.24
C LEU A 35 3.36 -9.94 5.85
N ASP A 36 4.51 -9.31 5.65
CA ASP A 36 4.55 -7.90 5.29
C ASP A 36 3.96 -7.82 3.89
N ILE A 37 2.68 -7.48 3.82
CA ILE A 37 1.92 -7.44 2.55
C ILE A 37 2.60 -6.51 1.55
N CYS A 38 3.37 -5.53 2.04
CA CYS A 38 4.12 -4.58 1.25
C CYS A 38 5.38 -5.18 0.61
N GLN A 39 5.73 -6.43 0.92
CA GLN A 39 6.79 -7.19 0.24
C GLN A 39 6.27 -8.11 -0.87
N LEU A 40 4.96 -8.34 -0.94
CA LEU A 40 4.34 -9.20 -1.93
C LEU A 40 4.45 -8.59 -3.34
N PRO A 41 4.60 -9.41 -4.39
CA PRO A 41 4.64 -8.91 -5.76
C PRO A 41 3.28 -8.35 -6.18
N GLU A 42 3.26 -7.61 -7.28
CA GLU A 42 2.01 -7.32 -8.00
C GLU A 42 1.37 -8.63 -8.47
N ASP A 43 0.04 -8.72 -8.40
CA ASP A 43 -0.70 -9.91 -8.80
C ASP A 43 -2.09 -9.53 -9.33
N GLN A 44 -2.27 -9.64 -10.64
CA GLN A 44 -3.55 -9.36 -11.30
C GLN A 44 -4.61 -10.43 -11.00
N GLY A 45 -4.20 -11.64 -10.59
CA GLY A 45 -5.08 -12.79 -10.46
C GLY A 45 -5.56 -13.36 -11.81
N PRO A 46 -6.30 -14.49 -11.79
CA PRO A 46 -6.65 -15.22 -13.00
C PRO A 46 -7.89 -14.68 -13.74
N CYS A 47 -8.71 -13.87 -13.07
CA CYS A 47 -9.91 -13.29 -13.68
C CYS A 47 -9.55 -12.18 -14.69
N ARG A 48 -10.43 -11.92 -15.67
CA ARG A 48 -10.20 -10.98 -16.78
C ARG A 48 -10.94 -9.65 -16.63
N GLY A 49 -11.29 -9.26 -15.40
CA GLY A 49 -11.84 -7.94 -15.11
C GLY A 49 -10.79 -6.83 -15.23
N PHE A 50 -11.25 -5.59 -15.41
CA PHE A 50 -10.41 -4.41 -15.53
C PHE A 50 -10.64 -3.46 -14.35
N LEU A 51 -10.29 -3.90 -13.14
CA LEU A 51 -10.47 -3.08 -11.94
C LEU A 51 -9.20 -2.29 -11.63
N ALA A 52 -9.26 -0.97 -11.78
CA ALA A 52 -8.16 -0.10 -11.37
C ALA A 52 -7.95 -0.18 -9.85
N ARG A 53 -6.75 -0.59 -9.44
CA ARG A 53 -6.31 -0.75 -8.05
C ARG A 53 -4.91 -0.18 -7.88
N TRP A 54 -4.42 -0.26 -6.66
CA TRP A 54 -3.08 0.19 -6.27
C TRP A 54 -2.33 -0.95 -5.60
N PHE A 55 -1.04 -1.09 -5.88
CA PHE A 55 -0.15 -1.99 -5.15
C PHE A 55 1.08 -1.21 -4.67
N PHE A 56 1.74 -1.70 -3.62
CA PHE A 56 3.00 -1.13 -3.18
C PHE A 56 4.16 -1.78 -3.92
N ASN A 57 4.84 -1.01 -4.75
CA ASN A 57 6.06 -1.42 -5.42
C ASN A 57 7.25 -1.25 -4.47
N LYS A 58 7.74 -2.38 -3.93
CA LYS A 58 8.87 -2.37 -2.98
C LYS A 58 10.20 -1.94 -3.57
N LYS A 59 10.36 -1.93 -4.91
CA LYS A 59 11.63 -1.56 -5.57
C LYS A 59 11.85 -0.05 -5.47
N ASN A 60 10.83 0.74 -5.77
CA ASN A 60 10.89 2.20 -5.69
C ASN A 60 10.20 2.78 -4.45
N LYS A 61 9.61 1.93 -3.61
CA LYS A 61 8.91 2.29 -2.37
C LYS A 61 7.70 3.21 -2.61
N ARG A 62 6.96 2.98 -3.70
CA ARG A 62 5.79 3.78 -4.08
C ARG A 62 4.55 2.94 -4.27
N CYS A 63 3.39 3.55 -4.05
CA CYS A 63 2.12 2.98 -4.44
C CYS A 63 1.82 3.30 -5.91
N GLU A 64 1.69 2.25 -6.72
CA GLU A 64 1.53 2.33 -8.17
C GLU A 64 0.19 1.73 -8.63
N PRO A 65 -0.37 2.19 -9.75
CA PRO A 65 -1.60 1.63 -10.28
C PRO A 65 -1.37 0.21 -10.82
N ILE A 66 -2.37 -0.64 -10.65
CA ILE A 66 -2.43 -1.99 -11.22
C ILE A 66 -3.84 -2.28 -11.74
N VAL A 67 -3.94 -3.11 -12.78
CA VAL A 67 -5.21 -3.70 -13.21
C VAL A 67 -5.42 -5.00 -12.44
N PHE A 68 -6.44 -5.06 -11.58
CA PHE A 68 -6.83 -6.27 -10.88
C PHE A 68 -7.96 -6.99 -11.64
N GLY A 69 -7.76 -8.29 -11.87
CA GLY A 69 -8.67 -9.16 -12.60
C GLY A 69 -10.04 -9.37 -11.93
N GLY A 70 -10.16 -9.04 -10.64
CA GLY A 70 -11.41 -9.14 -9.87
C GLY A 70 -11.55 -10.38 -9.01
N CYS A 71 -10.62 -11.34 -9.11
CA CYS A 71 -10.55 -12.51 -8.23
C CYS A 71 -9.11 -12.97 -8.04
N GLY A 72 -8.86 -13.77 -7.00
CA GLY A 72 -7.50 -14.21 -6.64
C GLY A 72 -6.64 -13.03 -6.22
N GLY A 73 -5.40 -12.99 -6.70
CA GLY A 73 -4.44 -11.96 -6.30
C GLY A 73 -3.84 -12.24 -4.92
N ASN A 74 -3.17 -11.22 -4.38
CA ASN A 74 -2.65 -11.23 -3.02
C ASN A 74 -3.05 -9.95 -2.25
N ALA A 75 -2.61 -9.83 -1.00
CA ALA A 75 -3.01 -8.75 -0.11
C ALA A 75 -2.41 -7.36 -0.46
N ASN A 76 -1.43 -7.28 -1.35
CA ASN A 76 -0.84 -6.02 -1.84
C ASN A 76 -1.70 -5.37 -2.94
N ILE A 77 -3.02 -5.32 -2.74
CA ILE A 77 -3.98 -4.76 -3.70
C ILE A 77 -4.98 -3.89 -2.93
N PHE A 78 -4.90 -2.59 -3.15
CA PHE A 78 -5.67 -1.57 -2.45
C PHE A 78 -6.63 -0.86 -3.40
N LYS A 79 -7.77 -0.39 -2.89
CA LYS A 79 -8.76 0.35 -3.70
C LYS A 79 -8.27 1.75 -4.07
N THR A 80 -7.51 2.38 -3.18
CA THR A 80 -7.04 3.76 -3.36
C THR A 80 -5.54 3.87 -3.06
N LYS A 81 -4.87 4.85 -3.68
CA LYS A 81 -3.45 5.18 -3.41
C LYS A 81 -3.24 5.44 -1.91
N ILE A 82 -4.16 6.17 -1.28
CA ILE A 82 -4.09 6.54 0.13
C ILE A 82 -4.08 5.30 1.02
N GLN A 83 -4.96 4.33 0.77
CA GLN A 83 -4.99 3.08 1.54
C GLN A 83 -3.67 2.33 1.43
N CYS A 84 -3.12 2.24 0.22
CA CYS A 84 -1.79 1.66 -0.01
C CYS A 84 -0.71 2.41 0.78
N MET A 85 -0.66 3.74 0.68
CA MET A 85 0.37 4.56 1.34
C MET A 85 0.29 4.43 2.86
N LYS A 86 -0.92 4.48 3.44
CA LYS A 86 -1.13 4.28 4.88
C LYS A 86 -0.64 2.92 5.36
N THR A 87 -0.79 1.90 4.53
CA THR A 87 -0.46 0.52 4.92
C THR A 87 1.02 0.22 4.73
N CYS A 88 1.63 0.75 3.66
CA CYS A 88 2.95 0.30 3.20
C CYS A 88 4.05 1.36 3.20
N SER A 89 3.71 2.65 3.17
CA SER A 89 4.71 3.70 3.13
C SER A 89 5.15 4.05 4.55
N LYS A 90 6.37 3.63 4.90
CA LYS A 90 6.99 3.91 6.21
C LYS A 90 7.22 5.41 6.48
N LYS A 91 7.26 6.22 5.42
CA LYS A 91 7.36 7.68 5.51
C LYS A 91 6.16 8.27 4.79
N ALA A 92 5.32 9.00 5.52
CA ALA A 92 4.30 9.81 4.89
C ALA A 92 5.01 10.88 4.02
N PRO A 93 4.50 11.19 2.81
CA PRO A 93 5.19 12.11 1.89
C PRO A 93 5.15 13.57 2.36
N CYS A 94 4.65 13.84 3.55
CA CYS A 94 4.28 15.14 4.08
C CYS A 94 5.45 16.12 4.28
N SER A 95 6.69 15.61 4.30
CA SER A 95 7.91 16.42 4.36
C SER A 95 8.57 16.64 3.01
N LEU A 96 8.06 16.05 1.92
CA LEU A 96 8.59 16.32 0.58
C LEU A 96 8.23 17.74 0.16
N PRO A 97 9.08 18.39 -0.66
CA PRO A 97 8.79 19.74 -1.14
C PRO A 97 7.54 19.76 -2.03
N LYS A 98 6.90 20.92 -2.11
CA LYS A 98 5.91 21.20 -3.16
C LYS A 98 6.59 21.07 -4.53
N ASP A 99 6.11 20.16 -5.36
CA ASP A 99 6.67 19.90 -6.69
C ASP A 99 5.59 20.02 -7.76
N GLU A 100 5.70 21.09 -8.57
CA GLU A 100 4.75 21.39 -9.64
C GLU A 100 4.84 20.38 -10.79
N GLY A 101 5.93 19.61 -10.91
CA GLY A 101 6.17 18.76 -12.07
C GLY A 101 6.59 19.54 -13.32
N SER A 102 6.57 18.88 -14.47
CA SER A 102 7.20 19.42 -15.70
C SER A 102 6.27 19.58 -16.90
N CYS A 103 5.03 19.09 -16.84
CA CYS A 103 4.07 19.20 -17.95
C CYS A 103 3.43 20.60 -18.06
N THR A 104 2.36 20.72 -18.86
CA THR A 104 1.62 21.98 -19.11
C THR A 104 0.12 21.86 -18.80
N SER A 105 -0.32 20.79 -18.12
CA SER A 105 -1.72 20.59 -17.74
C SER A 105 -1.92 20.95 -16.26
N PHE A 106 -2.41 22.15 -16.00
CA PHE A 106 -2.60 22.63 -14.63
C PHE A 106 -3.78 21.94 -13.95
N LYS A 107 -3.52 21.41 -12.76
CA LYS A 107 -4.48 20.74 -11.89
C LYS A 107 -4.33 21.29 -10.48
N ASP A 108 -5.45 21.62 -9.86
CA ASP A 108 -5.49 21.95 -8.44
C ASP A 108 -5.24 20.69 -7.61
N ARG A 109 -4.24 20.77 -6.74
CA ARG A 109 -3.82 19.70 -5.85
C ARG A 109 -3.49 20.28 -4.49
N TRP A 110 -3.45 19.42 -3.50
CA TRP A 110 -3.07 19.76 -2.13
C TRP A 110 -1.70 19.20 -1.83
N PHE A 111 -0.86 19.94 -1.11
CA PHE A 111 0.38 19.44 -0.53
C PHE A 111 0.42 19.80 0.96
N HIS A 112 1.13 19.03 1.76
CA HIS A 112 1.42 19.39 3.14
C HIS A 112 2.64 20.30 3.18
N ASN A 113 2.48 21.50 3.72
CA ASN A 113 3.55 22.44 3.97
C ASN A 113 4.15 22.15 5.36
N PRO A 114 5.40 21.64 5.46
CA PRO A 114 6.00 21.29 6.75
C PRO A 114 6.34 22.51 7.61
N ASP A 115 6.56 23.67 7.00
CA ASP A 115 6.92 24.91 7.72
C ASP A 115 5.70 25.47 8.46
N THR A 116 4.54 25.45 7.82
CA THR A 116 3.28 25.91 8.41
C THR A 116 2.45 24.80 9.03
N GLN A 117 2.86 23.54 8.87
CA GLN A 117 2.13 22.33 9.28
C GLN A 117 0.67 22.30 8.78
N THR A 118 0.43 22.79 7.56
CA THR A 118 -0.92 22.87 6.98
C THR A 118 -0.97 22.27 5.58
N CYS A 119 -2.14 21.73 5.21
CA CYS A 119 -2.42 21.32 3.85
C CYS A 119 -2.82 22.53 3.02
N GLN A 120 -2.10 22.80 1.93
CA GLN A 120 -2.27 23.99 1.10
C GLN A 120 -2.48 23.62 -0.36
N LEU A 121 -3.26 24.43 -1.08
CA LEU A 121 -3.48 24.26 -2.51
C LEU A 121 -2.22 24.65 -3.30
N PHE A 122 -1.95 23.94 -4.39
CA PHE A 122 -0.96 24.34 -5.39
C PHE A 122 -1.33 23.88 -6.79
N LYS A 123 -0.68 24.47 -7.80
CA LYS A 123 -0.85 24.12 -9.22
C LYS A 123 0.13 23.01 -9.60
N PHE A 124 -0.37 21.80 -9.75
CA PHE A 124 0.39 20.69 -10.33
C PHE A 124 0.25 20.70 -11.85
N ARG A 125 1.37 20.60 -12.56
CA ARG A 125 1.47 20.69 -14.03
C ARG A 125 1.06 19.41 -14.78
N GLY A 126 0.65 18.37 -14.05
CA GLY A 126 -0.04 17.21 -14.60
C GLY A 126 0.83 15.97 -14.81
N CYS A 127 2.16 16.06 -14.70
CA CYS A 127 3.06 14.92 -14.72
C CYS A 127 4.33 15.19 -13.91
N GLY A 128 5.08 14.13 -13.58
CA GLY A 128 6.23 14.22 -12.67
C GLY A 128 5.77 14.43 -11.23
N GLY A 129 6.45 15.32 -10.52
CA GLY A 129 6.12 15.63 -9.14
C GLY A 129 6.62 14.57 -8.15
N ASN A 130 6.14 14.69 -6.92
CA ASN A 130 6.37 13.70 -5.87
C ASN A 130 5.05 13.34 -5.15
N ASP A 131 5.13 12.48 -4.13
CA ASP A 131 3.95 11.95 -3.44
C ASP A 131 3.26 12.93 -2.50
N ASN A 132 3.82 14.12 -2.23
CA ASN A 132 3.16 15.22 -1.51
C ASN A 132 2.23 15.98 -2.45
N ASN A 133 1.28 15.25 -3.02
CA ASN A 133 0.39 15.71 -4.07
C ASN A 133 -0.93 14.94 -3.96
N PHE A 134 -1.89 15.56 -3.28
CA PHE A 134 -3.18 14.97 -2.92
C PHE A 134 -4.31 15.59 -3.74
N LEU A 135 -5.36 14.81 -4.02
CA LEU A 135 -6.51 15.29 -4.80
C LEU A 135 -7.42 16.19 -3.98
N SER A 136 -7.41 16.07 -2.66
CA SER A 136 -8.24 16.87 -1.76
C SER A 136 -7.51 17.18 -0.46
N GLU A 137 -7.94 18.25 0.21
CA GLU A 137 -7.46 18.63 1.53
C GLU A 137 -7.63 17.49 2.54
N SER A 138 -8.81 16.85 2.53
CA SER A 138 -9.10 15.71 3.40
C SER A 138 -8.10 14.57 3.20
N GLN A 139 -7.69 14.27 1.96
CA GLN A 139 -6.66 13.25 1.71
C GLN A 139 -5.32 13.65 2.32
N CYS A 140 -4.90 14.90 2.11
CA CYS A 140 -3.68 15.46 2.70
C CYS A 140 -3.71 15.36 4.23
N LEU A 141 -4.76 15.87 4.87
CA LEU A 141 -4.94 15.81 6.32
C LEU A 141 -4.97 14.38 6.83
N SER A 142 -5.64 13.46 6.11
CA SER A 142 -5.73 12.06 6.54
C SER A 142 -4.38 11.33 6.57
N LEU A 143 -3.39 11.81 5.81
CA LEU A 143 -2.05 11.24 5.73
C LEU A 143 -1.02 12.02 6.54
N CYS A 144 -1.20 13.33 6.66
CA CYS A 144 -0.19 14.26 7.17
C CYS A 144 -0.53 14.95 8.46
N LYS A 145 -1.80 14.89 8.91
CA LYS A 145 -2.17 15.39 10.23
C LYS A 145 -1.55 14.46 11.26
N SER A 146 -0.50 14.96 11.90
CA SER A 146 0.20 14.32 13.02
C SER A 146 -0.64 14.44 14.28
#